data_AF-A0A2V9APT5-F1
#
_entry.id   AF-A0A2V9APT5-F1
#
_cell.length_a   1.000
_cell.length_b   1.000
_cell.length_c   1.000
_cell.angle_alpha   90.00
_cell.angle_beta   90.00
_cell.angle_gamma   90.00
#
_symmetry.space_group_name_H-M   'P 1'
#
loop_
_entity.id
_entity.type
_entity.pdbx_description
1 polymer ?
#
loop_
_entity_poly.entity_id
_entity_poly.type
_entity_poly.pdbx_seq_one_letter_code
_entity_poly.pdbx_strand_id
1 'polypeptide(L)'
;MTVLRERNHIFKIKTNCAHTSFLSLRGKVYLLAALSLLVAAIFGCAGYTAKTNGVPPGALWSANMETGDLSQWFYPMTGPVGNFGGDIENSGNATAVASTDFAHSGRYSAKLTITTPDTPTSGVRLFRWDEAQKYPQLYYSVWYYFPQSHSPSLFWNVLQWKSKHLVSGVATSDPFFTLEVAASPTGEIFFYLRDDHTNTTFQQPAQNVMPIPIGRWFNVEAFYQCDASGAGRVAIWQDGTQLWDIQNVDTRYADGDCAWSVNNYSSGLTPATATIYIDDAAISTQRISSHGSAHSSNQESVCVSQQ
;
A
#
# COMPACT_ATOMS: atom_id res chain seq x y z
N MET A 1 27.56 -34.40 34.08
CA MET A 1 27.97 -33.45 35.14
C MET A 1 29.34 -32.93 34.77
N THR A 2 29.40 -31.89 33.94
CA THR A 2 30.64 -31.29 33.44
C THR A 2 30.39 -29.80 33.34
N VAL A 3 31.07 -29.05 34.22
CA VAL A 3 30.98 -27.59 34.35
C VAL A 3 32.07 -26.99 33.50
N LEU A 4 31.73 -26.11 32.55
CA LEU A 4 32.68 -25.24 31.87
C LEU A 4 32.19 -23.79 31.93
N ARG A 5 33.06 -22.95 32.51
CA ARG A 5 32.93 -21.53 32.82
C ARG A 5 32.84 -20.68 31.54
N GLU A 6 31.84 -19.80 31.48
CA GLU A 6 31.84 -18.63 30.59
C GLU A 6 32.65 -17.47 31.20
N ARG A 7 33.49 -16.85 30.37
CA ARG A 7 34.23 -15.62 30.68
C ARG A 7 33.45 -14.42 30.14
N ASN A 8 33.02 -13.53 31.03
CA ASN A 8 32.47 -12.22 30.72
C ASN A 8 33.58 -11.27 30.22
N HIS A 9 33.47 -10.80 28.98
CA HIS A 9 34.25 -9.67 28.48
C HIS A 9 33.41 -8.39 28.53
N ILE A 10 33.77 -7.50 29.46
CA ILE A 10 33.25 -6.15 29.64
C ILE A 10 33.89 -5.24 28.57
N PHE A 11 33.08 -4.70 27.66
CA PHE A 11 33.49 -3.63 26.75
C PHE A 11 33.33 -2.26 27.43
N LYS A 12 34.44 -1.57 27.68
CA LYS A 12 34.47 -0.17 28.14
C LYS A 12 34.50 0.75 26.92
N ILE A 13 33.45 1.56 26.73
CA ILE A 13 33.43 2.67 25.76
C ILE A 13 34.07 3.89 26.42
N LYS A 14 35.16 4.40 25.83
CA LYS A 14 35.78 5.69 26.18
C LYS A 14 35.04 6.81 25.43
N THR A 15 34.44 7.73 26.17
CA THR A 15 33.96 9.03 25.70
C THR A 15 35.14 10.02 25.64
N ASN A 16 35.48 10.51 24.45
CA ASN A 16 36.39 11.64 24.29
C ASN A 16 35.57 12.91 24.04
N CYS A 17 35.63 13.83 25.01
CA CYS A 17 35.13 15.19 24.95
C CYS A 17 36.19 16.05 24.23
N ALA A 18 35.83 16.70 23.12
CA ALA A 18 36.67 17.70 22.48
C ALA A 18 36.11 19.09 22.77
N HIS A 19 36.85 19.82 23.63
CA HIS A 19 36.77 21.25 23.83
C HIS A 19 37.11 21.98 22.52
N THR A 20 36.32 22.97 22.12
CA THR A 20 36.76 24.00 21.18
C THR A 20 36.48 25.38 21.76
N SER A 21 37.52 26.20 21.67
CA SER A 21 37.74 27.40 22.47
C SER A 21 37.06 28.63 21.90
N PHE A 22 36.60 29.49 22.80
CA PHE A 22 36.22 30.87 22.54
C PHE A 22 37.41 31.68 22.03
N LEU A 23 37.25 32.40 20.93
CA LEU A 23 38.08 33.55 20.57
C LEU A 23 37.16 34.69 20.11
N SER A 24 37.08 35.70 20.96
CA SER A 24 36.45 36.98 20.71
C SER A 24 37.42 37.86 19.93
N LEU A 25 36.98 38.51 18.86
CA LEU A 25 37.60 39.75 18.38
C LEU A 25 36.52 40.77 18.03
N ARG A 26 36.46 41.83 18.83
CA ARG A 26 35.76 43.09 18.54
C ARG A 26 36.62 43.92 17.58
N GLY A 27 36.00 44.57 16.59
CA GLY A 27 36.67 45.58 15.77
C GLY A 27 35.78 46.12 14.66
N LYS A 28 35.05 47.19 14.95
CA LYS A 28 34.19 47.97 14.05
C LYS A 28 35.03 48.72 13.01
N VAL A 29 34.46 49.03 11.84
CA VAL A 29 34.14 50.40 11.35
C VAL A 29 33.36 50.31 10.02
N TYR A 30 32.40 51.22 9.91
CA TYR A 30 31.32 51.39 8.93
C TYR A 30 31.76 52.15 7.68
N LEU A 31 31.07 51.99 6.53
CA LEU A 31 30.23 53.05 5.91
C LEU A 31 29.56 52.60 4.58
N LEU A 32 28.24 52.81 4.55
CA LEU A 32 27.37 53.29 3.45
C LEU A 32 27.33 52.58 2.09
N ALA A 33 26.15 52.03 1.77
CA ALA A 33 25.28 52.61 0.74
C ALA A 33 23.84 52.13 0.91
N ALA A 34 22.91 53.08 1.00
CA ALA A 34 21.47 52.84 1.01
C ALA A 34 20.99 52.53 -0.41
N LEU A 35 20.23 51.45 -0.57
CA LEU A 35 19.21 51.35 -1.61
C LEU A 35 18.09 50.42 -1.13
N SER A 36 17.20 50.98 -0.31
CA SER A 36 15.92 50.38 0.02
C SER A 36 14.93 50.73 -1.09
N LEU A 37 14.72 49.83 -2.04
CA LEU A 37 13.62 49.87 -2.99
C LEU A 37 13.10 48.45 -3.19
N LEU A 38 12.04 48.16 -2.43
CA LEU A 38 10.87 47.38 -2.80
C LEU A 38 11.05 46.34 -3.92
N VAL A 39 11.31 45.08 -3.55
CA VAL A 39 10.88 43.90 -4.33
C VAL A 39 10.13 42.98 -3.37
N ALA A 40 8.90 43.40 -3.04
CA ALA A 40 7.87 42.54 -2.47
C ALA A 40 6.96 42.09 -3.62
N ALA A 41 7.26 40.93 -4.18
CA ALA A 41 6.55 40.13 -5.21
C ALA A 41 7.68 39.50 -6.05
N ILE A 42 8.03 38.22 -5.94
CA ILE A 42 7.22 37.04 -6.24
C ILE A 42 7.84 35.89 -5.44
N PHE A 43 7.48 35.76 -4.15
CA PHE A 43 7.32 34.42 -3.61
C PHE A 43 5.86 34.12 -3.81
N GLY A 44 5.53 33.64 -5.02
CA GLY A 44 4.37 32.80 -5.16
C GLY A 44 4.62 31.62 -4.22
N CYS A 45 4.11 31.74 -3.00
CA CYS A 45 3.54 30.60 -2.32
C CYS A 45 2.46 30.08 -3.28
N ALA A 46 2.88 29.33 -4.30
CA ALA A 46 2.10 28.21 -4.74
C ALA A 46 1.95 27.39 -3.46
N GLY A 47 0.88 27.68 -2.72
CA GLY A 47 0.33 26.71 -1.82
C GLY A 47 0.21 25.47 -2.67
N TYR A 48 1.08 24.50 -2.43
CA TYR A 48 0.71 23.12 -2.62
C TYR A 48 -0.49 22.96 -1.69
N THR A 49 -1.67 23.33 -2.19
CA THR A 49 -2.90 22.67 -1.81
C THR A 49 -2.61 21.24 -2.22
N ALA A 50 -2.05 20.47 -1.29
CA ALA A 50 -2.22 19.03 -1.31
C ALA A 50 -3.70 18.87 -1.63
N LYS A 51 -4.01 18.23 -2.75
CA LYS A 51 -5.36 17.72 -2.96
C LYS A 51 -5.59 16.85 -1.75
N THR A 52 -6.25 17.39 -0.73
CA THR A 52 -6.91 16.58 0.28
C THR A 52 -8.04 15.95 -0.51
N ASN A 53 -7.72 14.88 -1.24
CA ASN A 53 -8.72 13.96 -1.75
C ASN A 53 -9.57 13.66 -0.53
N GLY A 54 -10.79 14.21 -0.52
CA GLY A 54 -11.63 14.23 0.66
C GLY A 54 -11.71 12.81 1.21
N VAL A 55 -11.51 12.65 2.51
CA VAL A 55 -11.68 11.37 3.20
C VAL A 55 -12.99 10.76 2.68
N PRO A 56 -12.96 9.56 2.07
CA PRO A 56 -14.16 8.99 1.48
C PRO A 56 -15.31 8.95 2.50
N PRO A 57 -16.57 9.19 2.10
CA PRO A 57 -17.70 9.01 3.00
C PRO A 57 -17.65 7.63 3.66
N GLY A 58 -17.82 7.57 4.98
CA GLY A 58 -17.76 6.32 5.74
C GLY A 58 -16.37 5.72 5.91
N ALA A 59 -15.29 6.42 5.53
CA ALA A 59 -13.93 5.95 5.73
C ALA A 59 -13.62 5.73 7.21
N LEU A 60 -13.07 4.56 7.49
CA LEU A 60 -12.59 4.13 8.80
C LEU A 60 -11.09 4.34 8.93
N TRP A 61 -10.36 4.18 7.82
CA TRP A 61 -8.92 4.30 7.74
C TRP A 61 -8.48 4.66 6.31
N SER A 62 -7.36 5.37 6.20
CA SER A 62 -6.71 5.67 4.92
C SER A 62 -5.20 5.89 5.06
N ALA A 63 -4.45 5.57 4.00
CA ALA A 63 -3.02 5.86 3.87
C ALA A 63 -2.68 6.39 2.47
N ASN A 64 -2.12 7.60 2.43
CA ASN A 64 -1.65 8.29 1.23
C ASN A 64 -0.13 8.54 1.25
N MET A 65 0.57 8.03 2.28
CA MET A 65 2.02 8.08 2.45
C MET A 65 2.63 9.49 2.53
N GLU A 66 1.81 10.55 2.59
CA GLU A 66 2.26 11.95 2.64
C GLU A 66 3.01 12.31 3.94
N THR A 67 3.03 11.42 4.94
CA THR A 67 3.93 11.51 6.09
C THR A 67 5.40 11.31 5.72
N GLY A 68 5.68 10.83 4.49
CA GLY A 68 7.02 10.49 4.03
C GLY A 68 7.54 9.16 4.57
N ASP A 69 6.66 8.36 5.18
CA ASP A 69 6.93 7.04 5.73
C ASP A 69 5.70 6.12 5.61
N LEU A 70 5.76 4.92 6.18
CA LEU A 70 4.65 3.96 6.17
C LEU A 70 3.88 3.93 7.50
N SER A 71 4.00 4.98 8.33
CA SER A 71 3.44 5.01 9.69
C SER A 71 1.91 4.82 9.73
N GLN A 72 1.19 5.26 8.69
CA GLN A 72 -0.27 5.13 8.58
C GLN A 72 -0.76 3.67 8.61
N TRP A 73 0.06 2.70 8.16
CA TRP A 73 -0.29 1.28 8.19
C TRP A 73 -0.37 0.70 9.60
N PHE A 74 0.32 1.32 10.56
CA PHE A 74 0.30 0.89 11.96
C PHE A 74 -0.81 1.56 12.78
N TYR A 75 -1.58 2.49 12.20
CA TYR A 75 -2.59 3.27 12.92
C TYR A 75 -3.55 2.36 13.72
N PRO A 76 -3.89 2.66 14.99
CA PRO A 76 -3.64 3.91 15.72
C PRO A 76 -2.22 4.12 16.26
N MET A 77 -1.31 3.16 16.07
CA MET A 77 0.10 3.35 16.39
C MET A 77 0.83 4.08 15.26
N THR A 78 1.99 4.65 15.58
CA THR A 78 2.85 5.33 14.61
C THR A 78 4.03 4.45 14.15
N GLY A 79 4.05 3.17 14.51
CA GLY A 79 5.15 2.26 14.19
C GLY A 79 4.88 0.80 14.57
N PRO A 80 5.85 -0.11 14.35
CA PRO A 80 5.65 -1.57 14.42
C PRO A 80 5.49 -2.15 15.83
N VAL A 81 5.57 -1.32 16.87
CA VAL A 81 5.46 -1.77 18.28
C VAL A 81 4.05 -1.52 18.78
N GLY A 82 3.42 -2.57 19.31
CA GLY A 82 2.05 -2.52 19.82
C GLY A 82 1.04 -2.71 18.69
N ASN A 83 0.99 -3.90 18.11
CA ASN A 83 0.30 -4.22 16.87
C ASN A 83 -1.25 -4.05 16.91
N PHE A 84 -1.74 -2.81 17.02
CA PHE A 84 -3.13 -2.49 17.36
C PHE A 84 -3.99 -2.06 16.15
N GLY A 85 -3.54 -2.33 14.92
CA GLY A 85 -4.46 -2.31 13.79
C GLY A 85 -3.94 -2.69 12.42
N GLY A 86 -2.63 -2.77 12.25
CA GLY A 86 -1.97 -3.23 11.04
C GLY A 86 -0.46 -3.32 11.25
N ASP A 87 0.24 -3.91 10.28
CA ASP A 87 1.69 -4.10 10.29
C ASP A 87 2.23 -4.24 8.86
N ILE A 88 3.55 -4.29 8.73
CA ILE A 88 4.27 -4.47 7.48
C ILE A 88 5.15 -5.71 7.59
N GLU A 89 4.72 -6.77 6.93
CA GLU A 89 5.41 -8.07 7.01
C GLU A 89 6.25 -8.35 5.76
N ASN A 90 7.56 -8.16 5.90
CA ASN A 90 8.53 -8.52 4.87
C ASN A 90 9.08 -9.94 5.09
N SER A 91 9.17 -10.73 4.01
CA SER A 91 9.84 -12.05 4.01
C SER A 91 10.66 -12.24 2.75
N GLY A 92 11.71 -13.08 2.81
CA GLY A 92 12.61 -13.30 1.69
C GLY A 92 13.43 -12.05 1.36
N ASN A 93 13.66 -11.80 0.07
CA ASN A 93 14.29 -10.56 -0.40
C ASN A 93 13.20 -9.57 -0.77
N ALA A 94 12.80 -8.75 0.20
CA ALA A 94 11.66 -7.86 0.11
C ALA A 94 11.92 -6.55 0.86
N THR A 95 11.34 -5.45 0.39
CA THR A 95 11.45 -4.14 1.05
C THR A 95 10.21 -3.29 0.76
N ALA A 96 9.73 -2.59 1.79
CA ALA A 96 8.65 -1.62 1.72
C ALA A 96 9.16 -0.27 2.24
N VAL A 97 9.02 0.79 1.44
CA VAL A 97 9.39 2.15 1.84
C VAL A 97 8.41 3.17 1.26
N ALA A 98 8.28 4.34 1.87
CA ALA A 98 7.71 5.49 1.18
C ALA A 98 8.69 5.95 0.08
N SER A 99 8.18 6.33 -1.08
CA SER A 99 8.98 6.75 -2.23
C SER A 99 8.36 7.96 -2.92
N THR A 100 9.19 8.75 -3.59
CA THR A 100 8.79 9.84 -4.48
C THR A 100 8.95 9.50 -5.96
N ASP A 101 9.25 8.23 -6.29
CA ASP A 101 9.49 7.80 -7.68
C ASP A 101 8.21 7.92 -8.52
N PHE A 102 7.08 7.49 -7.96
CA PHE A 102 5.73 7.64 -8.51
C PHE A 102 4.80 7.94 -7.35
N ALA A 103 3.87 8.88 -7.53
CA ALA A 103 2.80 9.15 -6.58
C ALA A 103 1.49 9.34 -7.34
N HIS A 104 0.38 8.82 -6.81
CA HIS A 104 -0.95 9.01 -7.39
C HIS A 104 -1.49 10.36 -6.95
N SER A 105 -1.42 10.64 -5.65
CA SER A 105 -1.68 11.95 -5.08
C SER A 105 -0.44 12.48 -4.37
N GLY A 106 -0.40 13.79 -4.13
CA GLY A 106 0.69 14.39 -3.35
C GLY A 106 2.10 14.13 -3.89
N ARG A 107 3.00 13.70 -3.01
CA ARG A 107 4.44 13.53 -3.28
C ARG A 107 4.94 12.11 -3.03
N TYR A 108 4.27 11.34 -2.19
CA TYR A 108 4.74 10.04 -1.75
C TYR A 108 3.77 8.94 -2.13
N SER A 109 4.30 7.73 -2.32
CA SER A 109 3.53 6.49 -2.37
C SER A 109 4.28 5.41 -1.61
N ALA A 110 3.66 4.24 -1.37
CA ALA A 110 4.42 3.08 -0.93
C ALA A 110 5.07 2.38 -2.14
N LYS A 111 6.36 2.10 -2.04
CA LYS A 111 7.14 1.30 -2.98
C LYS A 111 7.37 -0.08 -2.37
N LEU A 112 6.87 -1.12 -3.04
CA LEU A 112 6.96 -2.50 -2.60
C LEU A 112 7.85 -3.26 -3.60
N THR A 113 9.04 -3.66 -3.16
CA THR A 113 10.01 -4.38 -4.00
C THR A 113 10.20 -5.79 -3.46
N ILE A 114 10.17 -6.78 -4.35
CA ILE A 114 10.58 -8.16 -4.07
C ILE A 114 11.55 -8.66 -5.13
N THR A 115 12.44 -9.58 -4.75
CA THR A 115 13.23 -10.40 -5.66
C THR A 115 12.93 -11.87 -5.42
N THR A 116 12.57 -12.60 -6.47
CA THR A 116 12.21 -14.02 -6.45
C THR A 116 13.21 -14.83 -7.28
N PRO A 117 14.46 -15.07 -6.82
CA PRO A 117 15.27 -16.12 -7.43
C PRO A 117 14.56 -17.47 -7.19
N ASP A 118 14.84 -18.50 -8.01
CA ASP A 118 14.07 -19.75 -8.15
C ASP A 118 13.52 -20.39 -6.86
N THR A 119 14.13 -20.13 -5.70
CA THR A 119 13.54 -20.18 -4.34
C THR A 119 14.30 -19.19 -3.43
N PRO A 120 13.75 -18.62 -2.32
CA PRO A 120 12.43 -18.82 -1.70
C PRO A 120 11.40 -17.74 -2.10
N THR A 121 10.18 -17.89 -1.61
CA THR A 121 9.11 -16.88 -1.70
C THR A 121 9.53 -15.56 -1.04
N SER A 122 9.32 -14.45 -1.75
CA SER A 122 9.58 -13.10 -1.24
C SER A 122 8.27 -12.32 -1.19
N GLY A 123 8.10 -11.52 -0.13
CA GLY A 123 6.84 -10.85 0.12
C GLY A 123 6.98 -9.56 0.89
N VAL A 124 6.32 -8.52 0.40
CA VAL A 124 5.89 -7.37 1.19
C VAL A 124 4.38 -7.51 1.38
N ARG A 125 3.89 -7.41 2.63
CA ARG A 125 2.45 -7.39 2.94
C ARG A 125 2.16 -6.27 3.91
N LEU A 126 1.38 -5.30 3.47
CA LEU A 126 0.90 -4.17 4.25
C LEU A 126 -0.48 -4.53 4.80
N PHE A 127 -0.55 -4.93 6.07
CA PHE A 127 -1.75 -5.45 6.70
C PHE A 127 -2.59 -4.37 7.39
N ARG A 128 -3.91 -4.60 7.39
CA ARG A 128 -4.89 -4.01 8.29
C ARG A 128 -5.83 -5.09 8.80
N TRP A 129 -6.19 -5.04 10.08
CA TRP A 129 -7.18 -5.94 10.66
C TRP A 129 -8.12 -5.25 11.66
N ASP A 130 -7.77 -4.07 12.19
CA ASP A 130 -8.64 -3.40 13.18
C ASP A 130 -10.04 -3.16 12.64
N GLU A 131 -10.13 -2.68 11.39
CA GLU A 131 -11.41 -2.42 10.75
C GLU A 131 -12.16 -3.73 10.46
N ALA A 132 -11.50 -4.70 9.83
CA ALA A 132 -12.12 -5.96 9.43
C ALA A 132 -12.57 -6.84 10.61
N GLN A 133 -11.97 -6.67 11.78
CA GLN A 133 -12.38 -7.34 13.03
C GLN A 133 -13.56 -6.66 13.72
N LYS A 134 -13.83 -5.38 13.42
CA LYS A 134 -14.92 -4.59 14.04
C LYS A 134 -16.17 -4.52 13.18
N TYR A 135 -16.01 -4.57 11.85
CA TYR A 135 -17.10 -4.38 10.91
C TYR A 135 -17.27 -5.62 10.01
N PRO A 136 -18.49 -6.19 9.92
CA PRO A 136 -18.71 -7.44 9.19
C PRO A 136 -18.66 -7.27 7.67
N GLN A 137 -18.77 -6.04 7.16
CA GLN A 137 -18.73 -5.75 5.74
C GLN A 137 -18.02 -4.43 5.50
N LEU A 138 -17.08 -4.43 4.57
CA LEU A 138 -16.23 -3.27 4.28
C LEU A 138 -15.93 -3.17 2.80
N TYR A 139 -15.71 -1.92 2.38
CA TYR A 139 -15.11 -1.56 1.11
C TYR A 139 -13.63 -1.22 1.32
N TYR A 140 -12.80 -1.67 0.39
CA TYR A 140 -11.36 -1.44 0.37
C TYR A 140 -11.03 -0.79 -0.98
N SER A 141 -10.12 0.17 -1.00
CA SER A 141 -9.63 0.75 -2.24
C SER A 141 -8.14 1.00 -2.16
N VAL A 142 -7.44 0.81 -3.27
CA VAL A 142 -6.01 1.06 -3.41
C VAL A 142 -5.74 1.49 -4.85
N TRP A 143 -4.94 2.55 -5.02
CA TRP A 143 -4.37 2.87 -6.31
C TRP A 143 -3.09 2.09 -6.51
N TYR A 144 -2.96 1.41 -7.64
CA TYR A 144 -1.78 0.63 -8.01
C TYR A 144 -1.07 1.26 -9.22
N TYR A 145 0.25 1.10 -9.25
CA TYR A 145 1.08 1.42 -10.41
C TYR A 145 2.09 0.29 -10.62
N PHE A 146 2.03 -0.32 -11.81
CA PHE A 146 2.95 -1.37 -12.24
C PHE A 146 3.91 -0.76 -13.28
N PRO A 147 5.20 -0.55 -12.96
CA PRO A 147 6.14 0.07 -13.88
C PRO A 147 6.48 -0.80 -15.09
N GLN A 148 6.39 -2.12 -14.93
CA GLN A 148 6.71 -3.10 -15.95
C GLN A 148 5.85 -4.35 -15.74
N SER A 149 5.66 -5.14 -16.80
CA SER A 149 5.04 -6.45 -16.69
C SER A 149 6.05 -7.49 -16.17
N HIS A 150 5.53 -8.49 -15.46
CA HIS A 150 6.28 -9.68 -15.06
C HIS A 150 5.43 -10.91 -15.37
N SER A 151 6.10 -12.01 -15.69
CA SER A 151 5.48 -13.32 -15.86
C SER A 151 5.72 -14.16 -14.61
N PRO A 152 4.67 -14.45 -13.80
CA PRO A 152 4.77 -15.40 -12.71
C PRO A 152 4.75 -16.85 -13.22
N SER A 153 5.64 -17.69 -12.69
CA SER A 153 5.65 -19.14 -12.94
C SER A 153 4.90 -19.93 -11.88
N LEU A 154 4.71 -19.37 -10.68
CA LEU A 154 3.91 -19.95 -9.60
C LEU A 154 2.69 -19.07 -9.27
N PHE A 155 2.89 -17.99 -8.51
CA PHE A 155 1.81 -17.06 -8.13
C PHE A 155 2.36 -15.65 -7.97
N TRP A 156 1.51 -14.63 -8.11
CA TRP A 156 1.83 -13.26 -7.73
C TRP A 156 0.62 -12.59 -7.09
N ASN A 157 0.58 -12.62 -5.76
CA ASN A 157 -0.48 -12.07 -4.93
C ASN A 157 -0.22 -10.59 -4.64
N VAL A 158 -1.19 -9.74 -4.99
CA VAL A 158 -1.11 -8.28 -4.83
C VAL A 158 -2.11 -7.72 -3.82
N LEU A 159 -3.09 -8.52 -3.42
CA LEU A 159 -4.07 -8.19 -2.39
C LEU A 159 -4.62 -9.49 -1.82
N GLN A 160 -4.88 -9.56 -0.51
CA GLN A 160 -5.51 -10.74 0.08
C GLN A 160 -6.39 -10.41 1.28
N TRP A 161 -7.27 -11.35 1.60
CA TRP A 161 -7.88 -11.48 2.92
C TRP A 161 -7.47 -12.81 3.56
N LYS A 162 -7.19 -12.75 4.86
CA LYS A 162 -6.81 -13.90 5.67
C LYS A 162 -7.75 -14.05 6.84
N SER A 163 -7.82 -15.27 7.35
CA SER A 163 -8.48 -15.57 8.62
C SER A 163 -7.51 -16.20 9.60
N LYS A 164 -7.40 -15.60 10.78
CA LYS A 164 -6.64 -16.17 11.89
C LYS A 164 -7.52 -17.12 12.69
N HIS A 165 -7.05 -18.33 12.97
CA HIS A 165 -7.74 -19.28 13.84
C HIS A 165 -6.75 -20.12 14.65
N LEU A 166 -7.23 -20.97 15.55
CA LEU A 166 -6.37 -21.83 16.37
C LEU A 166 -6.29 -23.26 15.82
N VAL A 167 -5.10 -23.69 15.39
CA VAL A 167 -4.80 -25.10 15.10
C VAL A 167 -4.04 -25.69 16.29
N SER A 168 -4.66 -26.63 17.00
CA SER A 168 -4.04 -27.29 18.16
C SER A 168 -3.50 -26.31 19.21
N GLY A 169 -4.22 -25.19 19.43
CA GLY A 169 -3.84 -24.13 20.36
C GLY A 169 -2.78 -23.15 19.84
N VAL A 170 -2.33 -23.30 18.60
CA VAL A 170 -1.39 -22.37 17.94
C VAL A 170 -2.18 -21.49 16.97
N ALA A 171 -2.00 -20.18 17.09
CA ALA A 171 -2.61 -19.24 16.15
C ALA A 171 -1.98 -19.39 14.76
N THR A 172 -2.78 -19.79 13.78
CA THR A 172 -2.45 -19.78 12.36
C THR A 172 -3.20 -18.65 11.68
N SER A 173 -2.72 -18.22 10.51
CA SER A 173 -3.39 -17.24 9.69
C SER A 173 -3.25 -17.68 8.24
N ASP A 174 -4.37 -18.06 7.64
CA ASP A 174 -4.42 -18.65 6.31
C ASP A 174 -5.16 -17.70 5.36
N PRO A 175 -4.73 -17.57 4.09
CA PRO A 175 -5.47 -16.80 3.11
C PRO A 175 -6.82 -17.47 2.83
N PHE A 176 -7.85 -16.64 2.60
CA PHE A 176 -9.15 -17.08 2.10
C PHE A 176 -9.35 -16.64 0.66
N PHE A 177 -9.11 -15.36 0.38
CA PHE A 177 -9.18 -14.84 -0.99
C PHE A 177 -7.92 -14.06 -1.33
N THR A 178 -7.34 -14.33 -2.49
CA THR A 178 -6.20 -13.58 -3.04
C THR A 178 -6.55 -13.04 -4.42
N LEU A 179 -6.21 -11.76 -4.64
CA LEU A 179 -6.14 -11.17 -5.97
C LEU A 179 -4.73 -11.40 -6.50
N GLU A 180 -4.63 -12.20 -7.55
CA GLU A 180 -3.37 -12.60 -8.13
C GLU A 180 -3.23 -12.13 -9.56
N VAL A 181 -1.98 -12.04 -10.02
CA VAL A 181 -1.62 -11.61 -11.37
C VAL A 181 -1.21 -12.82 -12.19
N ALA A 182 -1.76 -12.95 -13.38
CA ALA A 182 -1.30 -13.85 -14.42
C ALA A 182 -0.73 -13.06 -15.61
N ALA A 183 0.07 -13.71 -16.44
CA ALA A 183 0.59 -13.16 -17.68
C ALA A 183 0.10 -13.97 -18.87
N SER A 184 -0.30 -13.27 -19.94
CA SER A 184 -0.59 -13.87 -21.24
C SER A 184 0.72 -14.20 -21.98
N PRO A 185 0.67 -15.04 -23.02
CA PRO A 185 1.81 -15.26 -23.91
C PRO A 185 2.31 -13.99 -24.62
N THR A 186 1.46 -12.97 -24.74
CA THR A 186 1.80 -11.67 -25.35
C THR A 186 2.44 -10.69 -24.35
N GLY A 187 2.57 -11.07 -23.08
CA GLY A 187 3.17 -10.24 -22.02
C GLY A 187 2.21 -9.25 -21.36
N GLU A 188 0.93 -9.28 -21.73
CA GLU A 188 -0.12 -8.58 -21.00
C GLU A 188 -0.39 -9.29 -19.68
N ILE A 189 -0.57 -8.54 -18.61
CA ILE A 189 -0.90 -9.09 -17.29
C ILE A 189 -2.34 -8.78 -16.93
N PHE A 190 -2.99 -9.68 -16.21
CA PHE A 190 -4.39 -9.55 -15.82
C PHE A 190 -4.60 -10.15 -14.43
N PHE A 191 -5.62 -9.66 -13.73
CA PHE A 191 -6.00 -10.26 -12.47
C PHE A 191 -6.77 -11.57 -12.66
N TYR A 192 -6.59 -12.49 -11.72
CA TYR A 192 -7.55 -13.53 -11.38
C TYR A 192 -7.78 -13.53 -9.86
N LEU A 193 -8.96 -14.01 -9.44
CA LEU A 193 -9.29 -14.15 -8.02
C LEU A 193 -9.17 -15.63 -7.63
N ARG A 194 -8.52 -15.91 -6.51
CA ARG A 194 -8.44 -17.26 -5.94
C ARG A 194 -9.14 -17.28 -4.60
N ASP A 195 -9.93 -18.33 -4.38
CA ASP A 195 -10.38 -18.77 -3.07
C ASP A 195 -9.40 -19.86 -2.61
N ASP A 196 -8.48 -19.51 -1.71
CA ASP A 196 -7.46 -20.41 -1.19
C ASP A 196 -8.04 -21.45 -0.22
N HIS A 197 -9.19 -21.16 0.39
CA HIS A 197 -9.85 -22.08 1.32
C HIS A 197 -10.44 -23.29 0.58
N THR A 198 -11.09 -23.05 -0.56
CA THR A 198 -11.65 -24.11 -1.41
C THR A 198 -10.73 -24.53 -2.55
N ASN A 199 -9.60 -23.85 -2.71
CA ASN A 199 -8.68 -23.99 -3.85
C ASN A 199 -9.38 -23.74 -5.21
N THR A 200 -10.31 -22.79 -5.24
CA THR A 200 -11.05 -22.40 -6.45
C THR A 200 -10.40 -21.19 -7.11
N THR A 201 -10.33 -21.17 -8.43
CA THR A 201 -9.85 -20.01 -9.20
C THR A 201 -10.96 -19.44 -10.07
N PHE A 202 -11.16 -18.13 -9.99
CA PHE A 202 -12.10 -17.36 -10.79
C PHE A 202 -11.33 -16.52 -11.80
N GLN A 203 -11.43 -16.91 -13.07
CA GLN A 203 -10.91 -16.11 -14.18
C GLN A 203 -11.84 -14.94 -14.47
N GLN A 204 -11.33 -13.91 -15.13
CA GLN A 204 -12.19 -12.88 -15.69
C GLN A 204 -13.08 -13.47 -16.80
N PRO A 205 -14.32 -12.97 -16.98
CA PRO A 205 -15.15 -13.39 -18.11
C PRO A 205 -14.41 -13.14 -19.44
N ALA A 206 -14.37 -14.14 -20.32
CA ALA A 206 -13.61 -14.06 -21.57
C ALA A 206 -14.03 -12.90 -22.48
N GLN A 207 -15.29 -12.44 -22.36
CA GLN A 207 -15.80 -11.32 -23.14
C GLN A 207 -15.33 -9.95 -22.61
N ASN A 208 -14.90 -9.88 -21.34
CA ASN A 208 -14.56 -8.66 -20.63
C ASN A 208 -13.23 -8.80 -19.88
N VAL A 209 -12.20 -9.31 -20.55
CA VAL A 209 -10.85 -9.35 -19.97
C VAL A 209 -10.31 -7.93 -19.89
N MET A 210 -10.04 -7.50 -18.66
CA MET A 210 -9.44 -6.23 -18.32
C MET A 210 -7.96 -6.44 -17.96
N PRO A 211 -7.02 -5.97 -18.80
CA PRO A 211 -5.60 -6.04 -18.48
C PRO A 211 -5.25 -5.04 -17.37
N ILE A 212 -4.21 -5.37 -16.61
CA ILE A 212 -3.57 -4.47 -15.66
C ILE A 212 -2.75 -3.45 -16.46
N PRO A 213 -3.01 -2.14 -16.29
CA PRO A 213 -2.22 -1.13 -16.98
C PRO A 213 -0.78 -1.07 -16.49
N ILE A 214 0.16 -1.08 -17.44
CA ILE A 214 1.58 -0.83 -17.18
C ILE A 214 1.88 0.66 -17.36
N GLY A 215 2.66 1.24 -16.46
CA GLY A 215 3.14 2.62 -16.56
C GLY A 215 2.10 3.69 -16.27
N ARG A 216 0.96 3.34 -15.66
CA ARG A 216 -0.06 4.31 -15.21
C ARG A 216 -0.77 3.83 -13.95
N TRP A 217 -1.29 4.79 -13.19
CA TRP A 217 -2.14 4.52 -12.03
C TRP A 217 -3.50 3.98 -12.46
N PHE A 218 -4.01 3.03 -11.70
CA PHE A 218 -5.36 2.49 -11.80
C PHE A 218 -5.88 2.14 -10.42
N ASN A 219 -7.20 2.10 -10.25
CA ASN A 219 -7.83 1.81 -8.97
C ASN A 219 -8.28 0.35 -8.90
N VAL A 220 -7.97 -0.32 -7.79
CA VAL A 220 -8.62 -1.55 -7.39
C VAL A 220 -9.52 -1.21 -6.21
N GLU A 221 -10.80 -1.53 -6.35
CA GLU A 221 -11.78 -1.46 -5.27
C GLU A 221 -12.29 -2.86 -4.97
N ALA A 222 -12.57 -3.14 -3.70
CA ALA A 222 -13.10 -4.41 -3.26
C ALA A 222 -14.20 -4.21 -2.22
N PHE A 223 -15.14 -5.15 -2.19
CA PHE A 223 -16.07 -5.35 -1.11
C PHE A 223 -15.80 -6.73 -0.52
N TYR A 224 -15.74 -6.80 0.81
CA TYR A 224 -15.56 -8.05 1.53
C TYR A 224 -16.51 -8.11 2.71
N GLN A 225 -17.33 -9.17 2.75
CA GLN A 225 -18.22 -9.47 3.88
C GLN A 225 -17.63 -10.64 4.65
N CYS A 226 -17.12 -10.36 5.85
CA CYS A 226 -16.48 -11.30 6.77
C CYS A 226 -17.51 -12.23 7.43
N ASP A 227 -17.62 -13.45 6.92
CA ASP A 227 -18.64 -14.44 7.29
C ASP A 227 -18.09 -15.88 7.17
N ALA A 228 -18.57 -16.77 8.04
CA ALA A 228 -18.16 -18.19 8.10
C ALA A 228 -19.35 -19.16 8.05
N SER A 229 -20.52 -18.68 7.60
CA SER A 229 -21.78 -19.42 7.55
C SER A 229 -22.25 -19.69 6.11
N GLY A 230 -21.39 -19.44 5.13
CA GLY A 230 -21.72 -19.44 3.71
C GLY A 230 -22.55 -18.23 3.28
N ALA A 231 -22.61 -17.16 4.06
CA ALA A 231 -23.31 -15.92 3.69
C ALA A 231 -22.32 -14.79 3.28
N GLY A 232 -21.04 -15.11 3.18
CA GLY A 232 -19.99 -14.16 2.78
C GLY A 232 -20.08 -13.77 1.31
N ARG A 233 -19.38 -12.69 1.00
CA ARG A 233 -19.37 -12.08 -0.34
C ARG A 233 -18.04 -11.38 -0.60
N VAL A 234 -17.53 -11.55 -1.81
CA VAL A 234 -16.33 -10.90 -2.32
C VAL A 234 -16.65 -10.30 -3.68
N ALA A 235 -16.49 -8.99 -3.82
CA ALA A 235 -16.61 -8.33 -5.11
C ALA A 235 -15.40 -7.44 -5.36
N ILE A 236 -14.92 -7.41 -6.60
CA ILE A 236 -13.71 -6.68 -7.00
C ILE A 236 -14.02 -5.87 -8.25
N TRP A 237 -13.53 -4.63 -8.27
CA TRP A 237 -13.58 -3.74 -9.41
C TRP A 237 -12.17 -3.25 -9.76
N GLN A 238 -11.92 -3.09 -11.05
CA GLN A 238 -10.76 -2.36 -11.57
C GLN A 238 -11.28 -1.14 -12.36
N ASP A 239 -10.80 0.05 -12.01
CA ASP A 239 -11.24 1.33 -12.60
C ASP A 239 -12.78 1.45 -12.68
N GLY A 240 -13.46 1.01 -11.62
CA GLY A 240 -14.93 1.02 -11.51
C GLY A 240 -15.66 -0.11 -12.24
N THR A 241 -14.98 -0.89 -13.10
CA THR A 241 -15.56 -2.04 -13.80
C THR A 241 -15.51 -3.29 -12.92
N GLN A 242 -16.66 -3.95 -12.73
CA GLN A 242 -16.76 -5.13 -11.87
C GLN A 242 -16.14 -6.35 -12.57
N LEU A 243 -15.13 -6.93 -11.93
CA LEU A 243 -14.47 -8.15 -12.42
C LEU A 243 -15.15 -9.40 -11.83
N TRP A 244 -15.47 -9.36 -10.53
CA TRP A 244 -16.14 -10.46 -9.82
C TRP A 244 -17.13 -9.93 -8.79
N ASP A 245 -18.15 -10.75 -8.51
CA ASP A 245 -19.08 -10.62 -7.38
C ASP A 245 -19.53 -12.02 -6.99
N ILE A 246 -18.74 -12.63 -6.10
CA ILE A 246 -18.92 -13.97 -5.58
C ILE A 246 -19.73 -13.85 -4.29
N GLN A 247 -20.82 -14.61 -4.20
CA GLN A 247 -21.74 -14.61 -3.06
C GLN A 247 -21.93 -16.02 -2.54
N ASN A 248 -22.47 -16.12 -1.32
CA ASN A 248 -22.76 -17.37 -0.64
C ASN A 248 -21.52 -18.25 -0.44
N VAL A 249 -20.44 -17.63 0.03
CA VAL A 249 -19.15 -18.29 0.29
C VAL A 249 -18.69 -18.06 1.73
N ASP A 250 -17.83 -18.93 2.24
CA ASP A 250 -17.08 -18.65 3.45
C ASP A 250 -15.92 -17.71 3.14
N THR A 251 -15.71 -16.72 4.00
CA THR A 251 -14.67 -15.70 3.87
C THR A 251 -13.78 -15.62 5.11
N ARG A 252 -14.03 -16.50 6.09
CA ARG A 252 -13.16 -16.77 7.22
C ARG A 252 -13.51 -18.11 7.86
N TYR A 253 -12.65 -18.58 8.76
CA TYR A 253 -12.98 -19.73 9.61
C TYR A 253 -14.10 -19.37 10.60
N ALA A 254 -14.86 -20.38 11.03
CA ALA A 254 -15.97 -20.23 11.98
C ALA A 254 -15.53 -19.55 13.30
N ASP A 255 -14.39 -19.96 13.82
CA ASP A 255 -13.72 -19.42 15.01
C ASP A 255 -12.70 -18.31 14.68
N GLY A 256 -12.57 -17.94 13.41
CA GLY A 256 -11.54 -17.03 12.96
C GLY A 256 -11.98 -15.58 12.80
N ASP A 257 -11.00 -14.72 12.53
CA ASP A 257 -11.19 -13.30 12.21
C ASP A 257 -11.02 -13.00 10.71
N CYS A 258 -11.04 -11.73 10.33
CA CYS A 258 -10.66 -11.26 9.01
C CYS A 258 -9.54 -10.21 9.12
N ALA A 259 -8.54 -10.33 8.23
CA ALA A 259 -7.49 -9.36 8.02
C ALA A 259 -7.32 -9.12 6.52
N TRP A 260 -7.04 -7.88 6.12
CA TRP A 260 -6.79 -7.48 4.75
C TRP A 260 -5.32 -7.10 4.59
N SER A 261 -4.73 -7.37 3.43
CA SER A 261 -3.43 -6.78 3.10
C SER A 261 -3.23 -6.47 1.63
N VAL A 262 -2.42 -5.44 1.40
CA VAL A 262 -1.90 -5.05 0.08
C VAL A 262 -0.49 -5.58 -0.05
N ASN A 263 -0.23 -6.29 -1.15
CA ASN A 263 0.91 -7.17 -1.24
C ASN A 263 1.76 -6.88 -2.47
N ASN A 264 3.04 -7.22 -2.36
CA ASN A 264 3.84 -7.69 -3.48
C ASN A 264 4.44 -9.02 -3.01
N TYR A 265 3.73 -10.11 -3.27
CA TYR A 265 4.06 -11.43 -2.70
C TYR A 265 4.07 -12.49 -3.78
N SER A 266 5.21 -13.13 -4.01
CA SER A 266 5.37 -14.04 -5.14
C SER A 266 6.51 -15.04 -4.94
N SER A 267 6.48 -16.07 -5.79
CA SER A 267 7.60 -16.94 -6.09
C SER A 267 7.67 -17.14 -7.61
N GLY A 268 8.87 -17.03 -8.19
CA GLY A 268 9.11 -17.30 -9.60
C GLY A 268 8.66 -16.23 -10.61
N LEU A 269 8.99 -14.95 -10.39
CA LEU A 269 8.76 -13.90 -11.39
C LEU A 269 9.86 -13.88 -12.47
N THR A 270 9.48 -13.50 -13.69
CA THR A 270 10.40 -13.14 -14.77
C THR A 270 10.00 -11.79 -15.36
N PRO A 271 10.84 -10.73 -15.29
CA PRO A 271 12.11 -10.66 -14.55
C PRO A 271 11.95 -10.91 -13.04
N ALA A 272 12.99 -11.39 -12.37
CA ALA A 272 12.90 -11.85 -10.98
C ALA A 272 12.71 -10.74 -9.93
N THR A 273 12.98 -9.48 -10.26
CA THR A 273 12.78 -8.37 -9.32
C THR A 273 11.58 -7.55 -9.75
N ALA A 274 10.51 -7.60 -8.96
CA ALA A 274 9.30 -6.82 -9.19
C ALA A 274 9.18 -5.70 -8.18
N THR A 275 8.92 -4.51 -8.69
CA THR A 275 8.53 -3.35 -7.89
C THR A 275 7.17 -2.89 -8.33
N ILE A 276 6.24 -2.75 -7.39
CA ILE A 276 4.96 -2.08 -7.61
C ILE A 276 4.87 -0.90 -6.65
N TYR A 277 4.03 0.06 -7.01
CA TYR A 277 3.72 1.19 -6.15
C TYR A 277 2.24 1.15 -5.81
N ILE A 278 1.93 1.51 -4.58
CA ILE A 278 0.55 1.70 -4.13
C ILE A 278 0.39 3.06 -3.48
N ASP A 279 -0.81 3.62 -3.56
CA ASP A 279 -1.14 4.91 -2.99
C ASP A 279 -2.62 5.01 -2.67
N ASP A 280 -3.00 6.04 -1.91
CA ASP A 280 -4.37 6.41 -1.57
C ASP A 280 -5.23 5.19 -1.14
N ALA A 281 -4.64 4.33 -0.31
CA ALA A 281 -5.32 3.16 0.24
C ALA A 281 -6.40 3.61 1.24
N ALA A 282 -7.56 2.95 1.25
CA ALA A 282 -8.64 3.28 2.16
C ALA A 282 -9.53 2.08 2.49
N ILE A 283 -10.11 2.11 3.69
CA ILE A 283 -11.15 1.20 4.17
C ILE A 283 -12.38 2.03 4.54
N SER A 284 -13.55 1.63 4.05
CA SER A 284 -14.80 2.36 4.26
C SER A 284 -15.99 1.44 4.50
N THR A 285 -17.01 1.95 5.18
CA THR A 285 -18.33 1.34 5.28
C THR A 285 -19.21 1.58 4.04
N GLN A 286 -18.75 2.42 3.12
CA GLN A 286 -19.44 2.76 1.87
C GLN A 286 -18.48 2.63 0.68
N ARG A 287 -19.04 2.40 -0.51
CA ARG A 287 -18.25 2.29 -1.75
C ARG A 287 -17.53 3.60 -2.05
N ILE A 288 -16.20 3.54 -2.20
CA ILE A 288 -15.30 4.69 -2.30
C ILE A 288 -15.42 5.37 -3.67
N SER A 289 -15.53 4.58 -4.75
CA SER A 289 -15.58 5.12 -6.12
C SER A 289 -16.91 5.81 -6.48
N SER A 290 -17.94 5.72 -5.65
CA SER A 290 -19.26 6.30 -5.91
C SER A 290 -19.34 7.83 -5.78
N HIS A 291 -18.24 8.51 -5.42
CA HIS A 291 -18.21 9.96 -5.18
C HIS A 291 -17.12 10.74 -5.95
N GLY A 292 -16.37 10.11 -6.85
CA GLY A 292 -15.21 10.74 -7.53
C GLY A 292 -15.34 11.04 -9.02
N SER A 293 -16.31 10.46 -9.73
CA SER A 293 -16.46 10.66 -11.18
C SER A 293 -17.39 11.84 -11.49
N ALA A 294 -17.04 13.03 -11.01
CA ALA A 294 -17.39 14.23 -11.77
C ALA A 294 -16.55 14.18 -13.06
N HIS A 295 -17.17 13.65 -14.10
CA HIS A 295 -16.74 13.77 -15.49
C HIS A 295 -16.21 15.20 -15.71
N SER A 296 -14.88 15.36 -15.82
CA SER A 296 -14.32 16.56 -16.44
C SER A 296 -14.59 16.44 -17.94
N SER A 297 -15.83 16.71 -18.35
CA SER A 297 -16.09 17.04 -19.74
C SER A 297 -15.30 18.30 -20.03
N ASN A 298 -14.30 18.20 -20.90
CA ASN A 298 -13.65 19.33 -21.55
C ASN A 298 -14.74 20.21 -22.17
N GLN A 299 -15.09 21.32 -21.50
CA GLN A 299 -15.65 22.47 -22.20
C GLN A 299 -14.47 23.22 -22.81
N GLU A 300 -14.16 22.88 -24.06
CA GLU A 300 -13.43 23.78 -24.94
C GLU A 300 -14.20 25.10 -25.00
N SER A 301 -13.64 26.13 -24.38
CA SER A 301 -14.12 27.50 -24.52
C SER A 301 -13.75 27.98 -25.92
N VAL A 302 -14.70 27.90 -26.85
CA VAL A 302 -14.60 28.56 -28.15
C VAL A 302 -14.62 30.07 -27.92
N CYS A 303 -13.46 30.71 -28.02
CA CYS A 303 -13.37 32.15 -28.20
C CYS A 303 -13.87 32.49 -29.62
N VAL A 304 -15.11 32.96 -29.73
CA VAL A 304 -15.58 33.65 -30.95
C VAL A 304 -15.21 35.13 -30.82
N SER A 305 -14.23 35.56 -31.61
CA SER A 305 -13.98 36.97 -31.88
C SER A 305 -15.10 37.51 -32.78
N GLN A 306 -15.85 38.51 -32.31
CA GLN A 306 -16.73 39.29 -33.19
C GLN A 306 -15.88 40.31 -33.97
N GLN A 307 -16.03 40.29 -35.29
CA GLN A 307 -15.83 41.46 -36.17
C GLN A 307 -17.18 42.15 -36.36
#